data_AF-A0A832ZUS9-F1
#
_entry.id   AF-A0A832ZUS9-F1
#
_cell.length_a   1.000
_cell.length_b   1.000
_cell.length_c   1.000
_cell.angle_alpha   90.00
_cell.angle_beta   90.00
_cell.angle_gamma   90.00
#
_symmetry.space_group_name_H-M   'P 1'
#
loop_
_entity.id
_entity.type
_entity.pdbx_description
1 polymer ?
#
loop_
_entity_poly.entity_id
_entity_poly.type
_entity_poly.pdbx_seq_one_letter_code
_entity_poly.pdbx_strand_id
1 'polypeptide(L)'
;MESIEPRRARETQRQRIDAAMETLSKLLRDEVFDRKKAVKLLEKVYKSKAIQPLRGKAWPEDIWDKEMATLYVIAKYALVLDEENPNFFHKLFNYEETLEETANIVRERPVEEARKLALFMLGGSIDDNTVARLLRVVTTAVVMGFKGENELIELLRKLGKVFPEQEHTVRKYARYFIALRVAQAIAAGLIRSRIDKEAFKQALAAKIGLEKIMPDDEYIAFIASTVFEVPRKRLQKILSIGEGRRRK
;
A
#
# COMPACT_ATOMS: atom_id res chain seq x y z
N MET A 1 12.59 -22.33 26.75
CA MET A 1 13.00 -21.56 25.56
C MET A 1 12.16 -20.30 25.54
N GLU A 2 12.66 -19.20 26.09
CA GLU A 2 11.87 -17.98 26.25
C GLU A 2 11.65 -17.26 24.91
N SER A 3 10.37 -17.05 24.63
CA SER A 3 9.78 -16.58 23.38
C SER A 3 10.00 -15.09 23.14
N ILE A 4 10.43 -14.72 21.93
CA ILE A 4 10.48 -13.32 21.49
C ILE A 4 9.14 -12.95 20.84
N GLU A 5 8.44 -11.97 21.41
CA GLU A 5 7.01 -11.72 21.23
C GLU A 5 6.57 -11.18 19.84
N PRO A 6 5.54 -11.79 19.22
CA PRO A 6 4.85 -11.32 18.01
C PRO A 6 4.14 -9.94 18.09
N ARG A 7 4.19 -9.25 19.24
CA ARG A 7 3.36 -8.07 19.52
C ARG A 7 3.68 -6.86 18.63
N ARG A 8 4.95 -6.48 18.44
CA ARG A 8 5.34 -5.17 17.87
C ARG A 8 4.93 -4.89 16.41
N ALA A 9 4.89 -5.89 15.53
CA ALA A 9 4.46 -5.68 14.14
C ALA A 9 2.95 -5.73 13.95
N ARG A 10 2.27 -6.55 14.77
CA ARG A 10 0.83 -6.40 14.95
C ARG A 10 0.51 -5.03 15.52
N GLU A 11 1.38 -4.49 16.36
CA GLU A 11 1.20 -3.17 17.01
C GLU A 11 1.24 -2.01 16.01
N THR A 12 2.17 -1.96 15.04
CA THR A 12 2.17 -0.86 14.04
C THR A 12 0.99 -0.93 13.07
N GLN A 13 0.58 -2.13 12.67
CA GLN A 13 -0.63 -2.33 11.88
C GLN A 13 -1.89 -2.00 12.69
N ARG A 14 -1.93 -2.42 13.96
CA ARG A 14 -3.01 -2.10 14.90
C ARG A 14 -3.11 -0.60 15.16
N GLN A 15 -2.00 0.09 15.39
CA GLN A 15 -1.95 1.54 15.56
C GLN A 15 -2.51 2.26 14.33
N ARG A 16 -2.16 1.80 13.12
CA ARG A 16 -2.73 2.34 11.87
C ARG A 16 -4.25 2.12 11.81
N ILE A 17 -4.70 0.91 12.13
CA ILE A 17 -6.14 0.60 12.17
C ILE A 17 -6.84 1.47 13.22
N ASP A 18 -6.32 1.56 14.44
CA ASP A 18 -6.88 2.38 15.52
C ASP A 18 -6.94 3.87 15.12
N ALA A 19 -5.92 4.38 14.43
CA ALA A 19 -5.90 5.75 13.91
C ALA A 19 -6.93 5.98 12.80
N ALA A 20 -7.09 5.01 11.90
CA ALA A 20 -8.10 5.06 10.86
C ALA A 20 -9.52 4.99 11.45
N MET A 21 -9.75 4.09 12.40
CA MET A 21 -11.01 3.96 13.14
C MET A 21 -11.36 5.25 13.90
N GLU A 22 -10.39 5.84 14.59
CA GLU A 22 -10.57 7.13 15.26
C GLU A 22 -10.93 8.25 14.26
N THR A 23 -10.25 8.27 13.11
CA THR A 23 -10.53 9.24 12.05
C THR A 23 -11.94 9.07 11.51
N LEU A 24 -12.33 7.84 11.13
CA LEU A 24 -13.69 7.53 10.62
C LEU A 24 -14.76 7.86 11.66
N SER A 25 -14.56 7.51 12.93
CA SER A 25 -15.49 7.81 14.02
C SER A 25 -15.74 9.32 14.15
N LYS A 26 -14.68 10.13 14.03
CA LYS A 26 -14.80 11.59 14.07
C LYS A 26 -15.50 12.14 12.81
N LEU A 27 -15.18 11.62 11.62
CA LEU A 27 -15.84 12.04 10.38
C LEU A 27 -17.33 11.73 10.37
N LEU A 28 -17.71 10.55 10.87
CA LEU A 28 -19.10 10.13 10.98
C LEU A 28 -19.87 11.01 11.98
N ARG A 29 -19.32 11.20 13.19
CA ARG A 29 -19.96 12.00 14.23
C ARG A 29 -20.13 13.46 13.82
N ASP A 30 -19.14 14.02 13.16
CA ASP A 30 -19.12 15.43 12.78
C ASP A 30 -19.72 15.64 11.36
N GLU A 31 -20.30 14.59 10.75
CA GLU A 31 -20.92 14.55 9.42
C GLU A 31 -20.05 15.21 8.32
N VAL A 32 -18.76 14.87 8.33
CA VAL A 32 -17.78 15.46 7.40
C VAL A 32 -17.71 14.64 6.11
N PHE A 33 -18.36 15.12 5.06
CA PHE A 33 -18.30 14.55 3.72
C PHE A 33 -17.22 15.18 2.81
N ASP A 34 -16.63 16.29 3.22
CA ASP A 34 -15.62 16.99 2.42
C ASP A 34 -14.25 16.29 2.52
N ARG A 35 -13.74 15.87 1.36
CA ARG A 35 -12.46 15.16 1.24
C ARG A 35 -11.30 15.95 1.83
N LYS A 36 -11.21 17.26 1.59
CA LYS A 36 -10.09 18.08 2.10
C LYS A 36 -10.08 18.14 3.63
N LYS A 37 -11.25 18.26 4.26
CA LYS A 37 -11.41 18.17 5.72
C LYS A 37 -11.03 16.78 6.23
N ALA A 38 -11.46 15.71 5.54
CA ALA A 38 -11.11 14.34 5.91
C ALA A 38 -9.60 14.08 5.85
N VAL A 39 -8.93 14.52 4.79
CA VAL A 39 -7.47 14.41 4.64
C VAL A 39 -6.73 15.15 5.76
N LYS A 40 -7.16 16.37 6.11
CA LYS A 40 -6.57 17.13 7.22
C LYS A 40 -6.77 16.44 8.56
N LEU A 41 -7.94 15.84 8.78
CA LEU A 41 -8.21 15.10 10.00
C LEU A 41 -7.35 13.84 10.10
N LEU A 42 -7.25 13.08 9.00
CA LEU A 42 -6.37 11.92 8.89
C LEU A 42 -4.93 12.28 9.23
N GLU A 43 -4.40 13.34 8.60
CA GLU A 43 -3.05 13.85 8.87
C GLU A 43 -2.86 14.20 10.35
N LYS A 44 -3.82 14.93 10.95
CA LYS A 44 -3.76 15.32 12.37
C LYS A 44 -3.72 14.10 13.28
N VAL A 45 -4.59 13.11 13.06
CA VAL A 45 -4.66 11.89 13.87
C VAL A 45 -3.37 11.08 13.72
N TYR A 46 -2.89 10.86 12.50
CA TYR A 46 -1.66 10.10 12.25
C TYR A 46 -0.45 10.77 12.89
N LYS A 47 -0.29 12.10 12.74
CA LYS A 47 0.79 12.85 13.38
C LYS A 47 0.76 12.75 14.89
N SER A 48 -0.43 12.84 15.51
CA SER A 48 -0.58 12.74 16.97
C SER A 48 -0.17 11.38 17.54
N LYS A 49 -0.20 10.33 16.71
CA LYS A 49 0.17 8.96 17.06
C LYS A 49 1.53 8.53 16.48
N ALA A 50 2.27 9.46 15.87
CA ALA A 50 3.54 9.21 15.17
C ALA A 50 3.46 8.17 14.03
N ILE A 51 2.29 7.98 13.42
CA ILE A 51 2.08 6.99 12.36
C ILE A 51 2.47 7.58 11.01
N GLN A 52 3.29 6.85 10.25
CA GLN A 52 3.68 7.20 8.89
C GLN A 52 2.68 6.67 7.85
N PRO A 53 2.38 7.39 6.76
CA PRO A 53 1.66 6.83 5.61
C PRO A 53 2.34 5.60 5.00
N LEU A 54 1.59 4.73 4.30
CA LEU A 54 2.17 3.61 3.56
C LEU A 54 2.94 4.13 2.33
N ARG A 55 4.26 4.31 2.41
CA ARG A 55 5.01 4.96 1.32
C ARG A 55 6.42 4.42 1.11
N GLY A 56 6.93 4.67 -0.10
CA GLY A 56 8.36 4.57 -0.41
C GLY A 56 9.15 5.80 0.05
N LYS A 57 10.35 6.01 -0.51
CA LYS A 57 11.24 7.14 -0.15
C LYS A 57 10.63 8.50 -0.43
N ALA A 58 9.83 8.61 -1.50
CA ALA A 58 9.21 9.86 -1.91
C ALA A 58 8.23 10.40 -0.86
N TRP A 59 8.16 11.73 -0.77
CA TRP A 59 7.19 12.48 0.05
C TRP A 59 6.46 13.48 -0.84
N PRO A 60 5.47 13.04 -1.62
CA PRO A 60 4.69 13.96 -2.46
C PRO A 60 3.76 14.83 -1.59
N GLU A 61 3.40 16.01 -2.08
CA GLU A 61 2.52 16.95 -1.37
C GLU A 61 1.14 16.36 -1.07
N ASP A 62 0.66 15.46 -1.94
CA ASP A 62 -0.63 14.78 -1.83
C ASP A 62 -0.57 13.45 -1.05
N ILE A 63 0.49 13.21 -0.25
CA ILE A 63 0.68 11.92 0.43
C ILE A 63 -0.48 11.56 1.39
N TRP A 64 -1.06 12.54 2.07
CA TRP A 64 -2.18 12.31 2.98
C TRP A 64 -3.48 12.03 2.23
N ASP A 65 -3.66 12.67 1.08
CA ASP A 65 -4.76 12.34 0.18
C ASP A 65 -4.63 10.92 -0.37
N LYS A 66 -3.40 10.49 -0.71
CA LYS A 66 -3.11 9.09 -1.06
C LYS A 66 -3.33 8.12 0.12
N GLU A 67 -3.16 8.56 1.36
CA GLU A 67 -3.40 7.73 2.55
C GLU A 67 -4.90 7.53 2.84
N MET A 68 -5.80 8.27 2.18
CA MET A 68 -7.24 7.97 2.18
C MET A 68 -7.54 6.55 1.72
N ALA A 69 -6.67 5.93 0.91
CA ALA A 69 -6.77 4.51 0.56
C ALA A 69 -6.84 3.59 1.79
N THR A 70 -6.15 3.93 2.89
CA THR A 70 -6.25 3.19 4.16
C THR A 70 -7.61 3.39 4.83
N LEU A 71 -8.11 4.63 4.87
CA LEU A 71 -9.44 4.90 5.42
C LEU A 71 -10.52 4.19 4.63
N TYR A 72 -10.45 4.23 3.29
CA TYR A 72 -11.35 3.54 2.39
C TYR A 72 -11.38 2.03 2.66
N VAL A 73 -10.22 1.39 2.66
CA VAL A 73 -10.10 -0.06 2.87
C VAL A 73 -10.69 -0.48 4.22
N ILE A 74 -10.45 0.30 5.29
CA ILE A 74 -11.01 0.01 6.62
C ILE A 74 -12.51 0.28 6.65
N ALA A 75 -12.96 1.40 6.09
CA ALA A 75 -14.37 1.76 6.00
C ALA A 75 -15.19 0.69 5.27
N LYS A 76 -14.67 0.18 4.14
CA LYS A 76 -15.33 -0.84 3.33
C LYS A 76 -15.22 -2.22 3.95
N TYR A 77 -14.00 -2.71 4.18
CA TYR A 77 -13.80 -4.14 4.49
C TYR A 77 -13.90 -4.47 5.98
N ALA A 78 -13.61 -3.51 6.87
CA ALA A 78 -13.67 -3.75 8.32
C ALA A 78 -14.99 -3.28 8.93
N LEU A 79 -15.55 -2.19 8.41
CA LEU A 79 -16.75 -1.55 8.96
C LEU A 79 -17.99 -1.68 8.06
N VAL A 80 -17.84 -2.12 6.81
CA VAL A 80 -18.93 -2.31 5.85
C VAL A 80 -19.79 -1.04 5.70
N LEU A 81 -19.15 0.13 5.73
CA LEU A 81 -19.84 1.42 5.68
C LEU A 81 -20.49 1.70 4.32
N ASP A 82 -20.08 0.99 3.27
CA ASP A 82 -20.76 0.99 1.98
C ASP A 82 -22.19 0.43 2.07
N GLU A 83 -22.46 -0.48 3.02
CA GLU A 83 -23.80 -1.03 3.26
C GLU A 83 -24.49 -0.32 4.45
N GLU A 84 -23.77 -0.10 5.54
CA GLU A 84 -24.32 0.45 6.79
C GLU A 84 -24.53 1.98 6.73
N ASN A 85 -23.73 2.70 5.93
CA ASN A 85 -23.88 4.15 5.74
C ASN A 85 -23.47 4.59 4.32
N PRO A 86 -24.22 4.14 3.28
CA PRO A 86 -23.84 4.32 1.88
C PRO A 86 -23.68 5.79 1.49
N ASN A 87 -24.55 6.67 1.98
CA ASN A 87 -24.50 8.10 1.68
C ASN A 87 -23.18 8.74 2.17
N PHE A 88 -22.72 8.40 3.37
CA PHE A 88 -21.42 8.84 3.85
C PHE A 88 -20.28 8.24 3.05
N PHE A 89 -20.33 6.92 2.84
CA PHE A 89 -19.28 6.18 2.16
C PHE A 89 -19.03 6.68 0.73
N HIS A 90 -20.06 6.68 -0.12
CA HIS A 90 -19.91 7.06 -1.53
C HIS A 90 -19.54 8.53 -1.70
N LYS A 91 -20.03 9.44 -0.85
CA LYS A 91 -19.64 10.84 -0.93
C LYS A 91 -18.18 11.06 -0.59
N LEU A 92 -17.68 10.38 0.45
CA LEU A 92 -16.31 10.59 0.93
C LEU A 92 -15.26 9.86 0.09
N PHE A 93 -15.60 8.65 -0.38
CA PHE A 93 -14.67 7.72 -1.01
C PHE A 93 -14.98 7.42 -2.48
N ASN A 94 -15.80 8.23 -3.17
CA ASN A 94 -16.11 8.03 -4.59
C ASN A 94 -14.87 7.76 -5.45
N TYR A 95 -13.76 8.44 -5.17
CA TYR A 95 -12.54 8.29 -5.94
C TYR A 95 -11.85 6.96 -5.67
N GLU A 96 -11.69 6.54 -4.41
CA GLU A 96 -11.14 5.24 -4.07
C GLU A 96 -12.03 4.09 -4.59
N GLU A 97 -13.35 4.26 -4.55
CA GLU A 97 -14.32 3.33 -5.13
C GLU A 97 -14.12 3.19 -6.65
N THR A 98 -14.05 4.32 -7.36
CA THR A 98 -13.77 4.34 -8.81
C THR A 98 -12.44 3.66 -9.13
N LEU A 99 -11.39 3.90 -8.33
CA LEU A 99 -10.08 3.30 -8.50
C LEU A 99 -10.10 1.78 -8.28
N GLU A 100 -10.80 1.32 -7.26
CA GLU A 100 -10.94 -0.12 -6.98
C GLU A 100 -11.74 -0.83 -8.08
N GLU A 101 -12.87 -0.28 -8.48
CA GLU A 101 -13.69 -0.85 -9.54
C GLU A 101 -12.92 -0.87 -10.88
N THR A 102 -12.20 0.21 -11.18
CA THR A 102 -11.29 0.24 -12.34
C THR A 102 -10.23 -0.85 -12.25
N ALA A 103 -9.64 -1.09 -11.07
CA ALA A 103 -8.67 -2.16 -10.88
C ALA A 103 -9.28 -3.55 -11.15
N ASN A 104 -10.52 -3.78 -10.73
CA ASN A 104 -11.23 -5.03 -10.99
C ASN A 104 -11.52 -5.21 -12.49
N ILE A 105 -12.00 -4.16 -13.18
CA ILE A 105 -12.21 -4.16 -14.64
C ILE A 105 -10.90 -4.48 -15.37
N VAL A 106 -9.81 -3.81 -15.00
CA VAL A 106 -8.50 -4.07 -15.60
C VAL A 106 -8.10 -5.52 -15.41
N ARG A 107 -8.36 -6.12 -14.24
CA ARG A 107 -8.03 -7.52 -13.97
C ARG A 107 -8.91 -8.52 -14.70
N GLU A 108 -10.19 -8.26 -14.85
CA GLU A 108 -11.17 -9.26 -15.29
C GLU A 108 -11.45 -9.20 -16.80
N ARG A 109 -11.42 -8.01 -17.41
CA ARG A 109 -11.85 -7.82 -18.81
C ARG A 109 -10.73 -8.02 -19.83
N PRO A 110 -11.02 -8.39 -21.09
CA PRO A 110 -10.03 -8.37 -22.18
C PRO A 110 -9.32 -7.02 -22.29
N VAL A 111 -8.08 -6.99 -22.79
CA VAL A 111 -7.19 -5.80 -22.74
C VAL A 111 -7.86 -4.55 -23.32
N GLU A 112 -8.49 -4.63 -24.49
CA GLU A 112 -9.07 -3.45 -25.14
C GLU A 112 -10.35 -2.97 -24.46
N GLU A 113 -11.17 -3.91 -23.98
CA GLU A 113 -12.37 -3.57 -23.21
C GLU A 113 -12.00 -2.94 -21.86
N ALA A 114 -11.02 -3.53 -21.16
CA ALA A 114 -10.45 -2.99 -19.93
C ALA A 114 -9.94 -1.56 -20.12
N ARG A 115 -9.18 -1.30 -21.20
CA ARG A 115 -8.65 0.03 -21.51
C ARG A 115 -9.78 1.04 -21.70
N LYS A 116 -10.77 0.70 -22.54
CA LYS A 116 -11.92 1.57 -22.83
C LYS A 116 -12.71 1.92 -21.57
N LEU A 117 -13.06 0.92 -20.77
CA LEU A 117 -13.86 1.11 -19.55
C LEU A 117 -13.08 1.88 -18.49
N ALA A 118 -11.80 1.55 -18.27
CA ALA A 118 -10.96 2.26 -17.33
C ALA A 118 -10.79 3.75 -17.70
N LEU A 119 -10.59 4.05 -18.99
CA LEU A 119 -10.55 5.44 -19.45
C LEU A 119 -11.89 6.16 -19.24
N PHE A 120 -13.01 5.50 -19.52
CA PHE A 120 -14.34 6.08 -19.28
C PHE A 120 -14.54 6.46 -17.81
N MET A 121 -14.22 5.54 -16.89
CA MET A 121 -14.39 5.76 -15.45
C MET A 121 -13.46 6.83 -14.89
N LEU A 122 -12.23 6.94 -15.42
CA LEU A 122 -11.21 7.87 -14.95
C LEU A 122 -11.24 9.22 -15.69
N GLY A 123 -12.31 9.53 -16.44
CA GLY A 123 -12.49 10.84 -17.07
C GLY A 123 -11.69 11.04 -18.36
N GLY A 124 -11.34 9.96 -19.06
CA GLY A 124 -10.79 9.96 -20.41
C GLY A 124 -9.26 9.89 -20.51
N SER A 125 -8.54 9.98 -19.41
CA SER A 125 -7.08 9.86 -19.38
C SER A 125 -6.59 9.17 -18.12
N ILE A 126 -5.44 8.51 -18.21
CA ILE A 126 -4.75 7.92 -17.06
C ILE A 126 -3.29 8.37 -17.06
N ASP A 127 -2.85 8.95 -15.95
CA ASP A 127 -1.47 9.38 -15.74
C ASP A 127 -0.77 8.52 -14.68
N ASP A 128 0.54 8.75 -14.51
CA ASP A 128 1.37 8.07 -13.51
C ASP A 128 0.75 8.13 -12.10
N ASN A 129 0.17 9.28 -11.74
CA ASN A 129 -0.39 9.49 -10.41
C ASN A 129 -1.66 8.64 -10.20
N THR A 130 -2.52 8.57 -11.21
CA THR A 130 -3.74 7.77 -11.20
C THR A 130 -3.41 6.28 -11.13
N VAL A 131 -2.45 5.79 -11.92
CA VAL A 131 -1.97 4.39 -11.83
C VAL A 131 -1.43 4.09 -10.44
N ALA A 132 -0.62 4.99 -9.86
CA ALA A 132 -0.07 4.81 -8.53
C ALA A 132 -1.16 4.77 -7.45
N ARG A 133 -2.22 5.57 -7.57
CA ARG A 133 -3.36 5.59 -6.64
C ARG A 133 -4.22 4.33 -6.75
N LEU A 134 -4.48 3.88 -7.98
CA LEU A 134 -5.19 2.64 -8.26
C LEU A 134 -4.46 1.45 -7.62
N LEU A 135 -3.17 1.33 -7.88
CA LEU A 135 -2.34 0.28 -7.27
C LEU A 135 -2.28 0.40 -5.74
N ARG A 136 -2.33 1.62 -5.20
CA ARG A 136 -2.33 1.87 -3.75
C ARG A 136 -3.56 1.37 -3.04
N VAL A 137 -4.75 1.55 -3.61
CA VAL A 137 -5.99 1.01 -3.02
C VAL A 137 -5.89 -0.52 -2.88
N VAL A 138 -5.55 -1.20 -3.98
CA VAL A 138 -5.42 -2.67 -3.99
C VAL A 138 -4.27 -3.15 -3.09
N THR A 139 -3.12 -2.47 -3.11
CA THR A 139 -1.98 -2.79 -2.24
C THR A 139 -2.35 -2.67 -0.77
N THR A 140 -3.11 -1.63 -0.40
CA THR A 140 -3.50 -1.39 0.98
C THR A 140 -4.42 -2.51 1.46
N ALA A 141 -5.40 -2.93 0.65
CA ALA A 141 -6.26 -4.06 0.96
C ALA A 141 -5.47 -5.37 1.13
N VAL A 142 -4.47 -5.63 0.28
CA VAL A 142 -3.58 -6.80 0.38
C VAL A 142 -2.72 -6.75 1.66
N VAL A 143 -2.09 -5.61 1.95
CA VAL A 143 -1.24 -5.42 3.13
C VAL A 143 -2.03 -5.59 4.43
N MET A 144 -3.30 -5.17 4.42
CA MET A 144 -4.20 -5.31 5.56
C MET A 144 -4.84 -6.70 5.68
N GLY A 145 -4.71 -7.55 4.66
CA GLY A 145 -5.22 -8.92 4.68
C GLY A 145 -6.68 -9.07 4.22
N PHE A 146 -7.27 -8.03 3.63
CA PHE A 146 -8.62 -8.08 3.07
C PHE A 146 -8.65 -8.65 1.64
N LYS A 147 -7.53 -8.57 0.92
CA LYS A 147 -7.39 -9.10 -0.44
C LYS A 147 -6.19 -10.03 -0.57
N GLY A 148 -6.26 -10.93 -1.54
CA GLY A 148 -5.17 -11.87 -1.84
C GLY A 148 -4.00 -11.22 -2.57
N GLU A 149 -2.77 -11.66 -2.30
CA GLU A 149 -1.57 -11.16 -3.00
C GLU A 149 -1.64 -11.37 -4.52
N ASN A 150 -2.27 -12.46 -4.97
CA ASN A 150 -2.47 -12.75 -6.39
C ASN A 150 -3.26 -11.68 -7.12
N GLU A 151 -4.19 -11.02 -6.43
CA GLU A 151 -5.02 -9.96 -7.01
C GLU A 151 -4.18 -8.78 -7.51
N LEU A 152 -3.23 -8.34 -6.68
CA LEU A 152 -2.32 -7.27 -7.06
C LEU A 152 -1.32 -7.71 -8.13
N ILE A 153 -0.87 -8.97 -8.08
CA ILE A 153 0.06 -9.53 -9.09
C ILE A 153 -0.58 -9.55 -10.47
N GLU A 154 -1.82 -10.02 -10.57
CA GLU A 154 -2.61 -10.01 -11.81
C GLU A 154 -2.80 -8.58 -12.32
N LEU A 155 -3.14 -7.65 -11.42
CA LEU A 155 -3.30 -6.25 -11.75
C LEU A 155 -2.03 -5.62 -12.32
N LEU A 156 -0.88 -5.82 -11.66
CA LEU A 156 0.42 -5.30 -12.13
C LEU A 156 0.75 -5.81 -13.54
N ARG A 157 0.55 -7.11 -13.79
CA ARG A 157 0.80 -7.72 -15.10
C ARG A 157 -0.14 -7.16 -16.17
N LYS A 158 -1.41 -6.98 -15.83
CA LYS A 158 -2.45 -6.57 -16.79
C LYS A 158 -2.40 -5.08 -17.07
N LEU A 159 -2.10 -4.24 -16.09
CA LEU A 159 -1.88 -2.80 -16.29
C LEU A 159 -0.78 -2.52 -17.31
N GLY A 160 0.34 -3.24 -17.29
CA GLY A 160 1.41 -3.06 -18.29
C GLY A 160 0.98 -3.40 -19.72
N LYS A 161 -0.08 -4.20 -19.89
CA LYS A 161 -0.66 -4.53 -21.21
C LYS A 161 -1.76 -3.55 -21.62
N VAL A 162 -2.63 -3.18 -20.67
CA VAL A 162 -3.75 -2.25 -20.88
C VAL A 162 -3.27 -0.83 -21.09
N PHE A 163 -2.22 -0.42 -20.37
CA PHE A 163 -1.60 0.90 -20.45
C PHE A 163 -0.07 0.79 -20.59
N PRO A 164 0.44 0.36 -21.76
CA PRO A 164 1.89 0.24 -21.99
C PRO A 164 2.65 1.55 -21.74
N GLU A 165 2.00 2.70 -22.00
CA GLU A 165 2.55 4.02 -21.73
C GLU A 165 2.85 4.28 -20.24
N GLN A 166 2.22 3.53 -19.33
CA GLN A 166 2.40 3.62 -17.87
C GLN A 166 3.32 2.52 -17.31
N GLU A 167 3.98 1.74 -18.17
CA GLU A 167 4.78 0.58 -17.77
C GLU A 167 5.85 0.93 -16.74
N HIS A 168 6.52 2.06 -16.91
CA HIS A 168 7.56 2.51 -15.98
C HIS A 168 7.02 2.71 -14.56
N THR A 169 5.82 3.28 -14.43
CA THR A 169 5.16 3.48 -13.13
C THR A 169 4.71 2.15 -12.53
N VAL A 170 4.18 1.23 -13.34
CA VAL A 170 3.85 -0.14 -12.92
C VAL A 170 5.10 -0.86 -12.38
N ARG A 171 6.24 -0.80 -13.08
CA ARG A 171 7.50 -1.42 -12.64
C ARG A 171 8.03 -0.79 -11.35
N LYS A 172 8.00 0.54 -11.24
CA LYS A 172 8.37 1.25 -10.00
C LYS A 172 7.48 0.83 -8.83
N TYR A 173 6.19 0.70 -9.07
CA TYR A 173 5.23 0.31 -8.06
C TYR A 173 5.41 -1.16 -7.65
N ALA A 174 5.65 -2.07 -8.59
CA ALA A 174 5.99 -3.47 -8.31
C ALA A 174 7.24 -3.57 -7.40
N ARG A 175 8.28 -2.77 -7.67
CA ARG A 175 9.46 -2.68 -6.80
C ARG A 175 9.12 -2.20 -5.40
N TYR A 176 8.29 -1.16 -5.29
CA TYR A 176 7.78 -0.68 -4.01
C TYR A 176 6.99 -1.77 -3.27
N PHE A 177 6.10 -2.47 -3.96
CA PHE A 177 5.30 -3.55 -3.37
C PHE A 177 6.17 -4.67 -2.81
N ILE A 178 7.17 -5.13 -3.57
CA ILE A 178 8.12 -6.15 -3.07
C ILE A 178 8.81 -5.65 -1.79
N ALA A 179 9.32 -4.41 -1.81
CA ALA A 179 9.99 -3.85 -0.65
C ALA A 179 9.07 -3.71 0.58
N LEU A 180 7.81 -3.31 0.35
CA LEU A 180 6.78 -3.19 1.38
C LEU A 180 6.45 -4.56 2.01
N ARG A 181 6.29 -5.61 1.20
CA ARG A 181 5.99 -6.97 1.66
C ARG A 181 7.16 -7.59 2.42
N VAL A 182 8.39 -7.42 1.94
CA VAL A 182 9.59 -7.85 2.68
C VAL A 182 9.68 -7.12 4.02
N ALA A 183 9.48 -5.79 4.03
CA ALA A 183 9.50 -5.00 5.25
C ALA A 183 8.43 -5.45 6.26
N GLN A 184 7.21 -5.72 5.80
CA GLN A 184 6.12 -6.24 6.63
C GLN A 184 6.45 -7.62 7.19
N ALA A 185 7.00 -8.54 6.37
CA ALA A 185 7.38 -9.87 6.81
C ALA A 185 8.56 -9.87 7.80
N ILE A 186 9.53 -8.94 7.64
CA ILE A 186 10.57 -8.69 8.63
C ILE A 186 9.94 -8.21 9.94
N ALA A 187 9.05 -7.22 9.88
CA ALA A 187 8.37 -6.70 11.07
C ALA A 187 7.68 -7.85 11.81
N ALA A 188 6.85 -8.62 11.11
CA ALA A 188 6.11 -9.77 11.62
C ALA A 188 7.01 -10.92 12.11
N GLY A 189 8.31 -10.90 11.80
CA GLY A 189 9.25 -11.94 12.16
C GLY A 189 9.10 -13.26 11.42
N LEU A 190 8.52 -13.18 10.23
CA LEU A 190 8.51 -14.26 9.25
C LEU A 190 9.85 -14.35 8.51
N ILE A 191 10.50 -13.19 8.28
CA ILE A 191 11.85 -13.11 7.73
C ILE A 191 12.83 -12.82 8.88
N ARG A 192 13.79 -13.72 9.09
CA ARG A 192 14.75 -13.64 10.21
C ARG A 192 16.21 -13.68 9.75
N SER A 193 16.47 -14.11 8.52
CA SER A 193 17.81 -14.22 7.95
C SER A 193 17.91 -13.54 6.58
N ARG A 194 19.16 -13.31 6.13
CA ARG A 194 19.46 -12.84 4.77
C ARG A 194 18.96 -13.84 3.71
N ILE A 195 19.00 -15.14 4.01
CA ILE A 195 18.52 -16.20 3.11
C ILE A 195 17.01 -16.11 2.95
N ASP A 196 16.24 -16.05 4.04
CA ASP A 196 14.77 -15.93 3.99
C ASP A 196 14.35 -14.70 3.18
N LYS A 197 15.06 -13.59 3.40
CA LYS A 197 14.82 -12.32 2.71
C LYS A 197 15.04 -12.47 1.21
N GLU A 198 16.20 -13.00 0.78
CA GLU A 198 16.48 -13.17 -0.65
C GLU A 198 15.49 -14.16 -1.28
N ALA A 199 15.19 -15.28 -0.63
CA ALA A 199 14.20 -16.26 -1.10
C ALA A 199 12.81 -15.62 -1.29
N PHE A 200 12.31 -14.89 -0.28
CA PHE A 200 11.01 -14.22 -0.35
C PHE A 200 10.97 -13.15 -1.45
N LYS A 201 12.02 -12.33 -1.54
CA LYS A 201 12.15 -11.27 -2.55
C LYS A 201 12.14 -11.85 -3.98
N GLN A 202 12.92 -12.92 -4.22
CA GLN A 202 13.00 -13.60 -5.51
C GLN A 202 11.69 -14.31 -5.86
N ALA A 203 11.07 -15.00 -4.90
CA ALA A 203 9.79 -15.66 -5.11
C ALA A 203 8.70 -14.66 -5.53
N LEU A 204 8.62 -13.51 -4.86
CA LEU A 204 7.64 -12.48 -5.21
C LEU A 204 7.93 -11.84 -6.56
N ALA A 205 9.19 -11.57 -6.88
CA ALA A 205 9.56 -11.02 -8.18
C ALA A 205 9.25 -12.00 -9.33
N ALA A 206 9.53 -13.29 -9.15
CA ALA A 206 9.18 -14.34 -10.10
C ALA A 206 7.67 -14.44 -10.30
N LYS A 207 6.88 -14.39 -9.21
CA LYS A 207 5.42 -14.36 -9.30
C LYS A 207 4.90 -13.09 -9.99
N ILE A 208 5.53 -11.93 -9.82
CA ILE A 208 5.12 -10.72 -10.54
C ILE A 208 5.45 -10.84 -12.03
N GLY A 209 6.63 -11.37 -12.38
CA GLY A 209 7.02 -11.63 -13.77
C GLY A 209 7.28 -10.37 -14.59
N LEU A 210 7.66 -9.25 -13.95
CA LEU A 210 8.09 -8.02 -14.61
C LEU A 210 9.60 -7.83 -14.44
N GLU A 211 10.24 -7.21 -15.43
CA GLU A 211 11.68 -6.97 -15.39
C GLU A 211 12.07 -5.77 -14.52
N LYS A 212 13.29 -5.80 -13.98
CA LYS A 212 13.93 -4.68 -13.25
C LYS A 212 13.12 -4.18 -12.04
N ILE A 213 12.34 -5.06 -11.40
CA ILE A 213 11.50 -4.74 -10.24
C ILE A 213 12.17 -5.03 -8.89
N MET A 214 13.39 -5.56 -8.87
CA MET A 214 14.04 -5.94 -7.62
C MET A 214 14.43 -4.72 -6.77
N PRO A 215 13.97 -4.62 -5.50
CA PRO A 215 14.41 -3.56 -4.61
C PRO A 215 15.77 -3.87 -4.00
N ASP A 216 16.54 -2.81 -3.72
CA ASP A 216 17.75 -2.90 -2.93
C ASP A 216 17.46 -2.96 -1.42
N ASP A 217 18.46 -3.42 -0.66
CA ASP A 217 18.35 -3.59 0.79
C ASP A 217 18.21 -2.25 1.54
N GLU A 218 18.74 -1.15 1.01
CA GLU A 218 18.58 0.18 1.61
C GLU A 218 17.14 0.66 1.53
N TYR A 219 16.46 0.37 0.41
CA TYR A 219 15.07 0.72 0.19
C TYR A 219 14.14 -0.10 1.07
N ILE A 220 14.40 -1.40 1.21
CA ILE A 220 13.69 -2.27 2.16
C ILE A 220 13.90 -1.75 3.58
N ALA A 221 15.15 -1.42 3.96
CA ALA A 221 15.47 -0.92 5.29
C ALA A 221 14.71 0.37 5.59
N PHE A 222 14.65 1.31 4.63
CA PHE A 222 13.91 2.55 4.76
C PHE A 222 12.43 2.30 5.05
N ILE A 223 11.77 1.44 4.27
CA ILE A 223 10.34 1.15 4.48
C ILE A 223 10.14 0.44 5.81
N ALA A 224 10.98 -0.54 6.14
CA ALA A 224 10.86 -1.29 7.39
C ALA A 224 11.02 -0.41 8.63
N SER A 225 11.99 0.51 8.64
CA SER A 225 12.17 1.42 9.79
C SER A 225 11.12 2.52 9.85
N THR A 226 10.66 3.02 8.70
CA THR A 226 9.77 4.19 8.64
C THR A 226 8.30 3.81 8.78
N VAL A 227 7.86 2.77 8.09
CA VAL A 227 6.43 2.39 8.01
C VAL A 227 6.06 1.37 9.09
N PHE A 228 7.00 0.47 9.43
CA PHE A 228 6.76 -0.64 10.36
C PHE A 228 7.62 -0.56 11.63
N GLU A 229 8.35 0.55 11.82
CA GLU A 229 9.15 0.84 13.02
C GLU A 229 10.13 -0.27 13.41
N VAL A 230 10.63 -1.02 12.42
CA VAL A 230 11.56 -2.12 12.68
C VAL A 230 12.89 -1.57 13.20
N PRO A 231 13.39 -2.02 14.37
CA PRO A 231 14.63 -1.51 14.93
C PRO A 231 15.84 -1.76 14.03
N ARG A 232 16.71 -0.76 13.88
CA ARG A 232 17.91 -0.82 13.02
C ARG A 232 18.81 -2.02 13.30
N LYS A 233 18.97 -2.39 14.59
CA LYS A 233 19.74 -3.58 15.01
C LYS A 233 19.21 -4.88 14.39
N ARG A 234 17.89 -5.00 14.21
CA ARG A 234 17.26 -6.16 13.56
C ARG A 234 17.49 -6.14 12.06
N LEU A 235 17.34 -4.96 11.45
CA LEU A 235 17.57 -4.77 10.01
C LEU A 235 19.01 -5.12 9.62
N GLN A 236 20.02 -4.72 10.40
CA GLN A 236 21.43 -5.02 10.13
C GLN A 236 21.79 -6.52 10.11
N LYS A 237 20.97 -7.38 10.72
CA LYS A 237 21.17 -8.83 10.69
C LYS A 237 20.59 -9.48 9.43
N ILE A 238 19.61 -8.83 8.80
CA ILE A 238 18.81 -9.38 7.70
C ILE A 238 19.21 -8.74 6.36
N LEU A 239 19.51 -7.44 6.39
CA LEU A 239 19.82 -6.59 5.26
C LEU A 239 21.30 -6.24 5.27
N SER A 240 21.91 -6.21 4.09
CA SER A 240 23.31 -5.81 3.87
C SER A 240 23.49 -4.29 3.91
N ILE A 241 23.07 -3.66 5.02
CA ILE A 241 23.10 -2.20 5.18
C ILE A 241 24.40 -1.73 5.84
N GLY A 242 25.16 -0.87 5.14
CA GLY A 242 26.38 -0.26 5.66
C GLY A 242 27.67 -1.05 5.45
N GLU A 243 27.64 -2.22 4.79
CA GLU A 243 28.83 -3.00 4.45
C GLU A 243 29.77 -2.27 3.47
N GLY A 244 29.25 -1.31 2.68
CA GLY A 244 30.03 -0.47 1.76
C GLY A 244 30.76 0.72 2.39
N ARG A 245 30.46 1.11 3.65
CA ARG A 245 31.14 2.22 4.35
C ARG A 245 32.37 1.79 5.17
N ARG A 246 32.62 0.48 5.31
CA ARG A 246 33.78 -0.08 6.02
C ARG A 246 34.93 -0.49 5.08
N ARG A 247 34.79 -0.27 3.77
CA ARG A 247 35.79 -0.63 2.74
C ARG A 247 36.36 0.60 2.02
N LYS A 248 36.37 1.77 2.66
CA LYS A 248 37.16 2.94 2.23
C LYS A 248 38.03 3.39 3.39
#